data_AF-A0A914J620-F1
#
_entry.id   AF-A0A914J620-F1
#
_cell.length_a   1.000
_cell.length_b   1.000
_cell.length_c   1.000
_cell.angle_alpha   90.00
_cell.angle_beta   90.00
_cell.angle_gamma   90.00
#
_symmetry.space_group_name_H-M   'P 1'
#
loop_
_entity.id
_entity.type
_entity.pdbx_description
1 polymer ?
#
loop_
_entity_poly.entity_id
_entity_poly.type
_entity_poly.pdbx_seq_one_letter_code
_entity_poly.pdbx_strand_id
1 'polypeptide(L)'
;MIYLKILLLCSIFGLTKAGNFSNLITGCTSHCTLDFDKDLSCWNKTLVFYNQMLMGQLRQYILIQTHIGLWYEEHHQKHTDYNQSAQETINRMKKIEPGNIEDEDGIIEPMDYEKIVNKLILEVKKQRENHYTSGTYPPPVTCPLKCEHGWDPYFRLFIISAVFNVALAATSMVLVWFLDRRDTKAAKLELAECEVVKYAANTDKSGIGALKRKSVTT
;
A
#
# COMPACT_ATOMS: atom_id res chain seq x y z
N MET A 1 20.48 -14.30 19.29
CA MET A 1 20.32 -12.82 19.44
C MET A 1 20.80 -12.01 18.24
N ILE A 2 21.81 -12.46 17.46
CA ILE A 2 22.30 -11.72 16.27
C ILE A 2 21.28 -11.72 15.11
N TYR A 3 20.64 -12.85 14.84
CA TYR A 3 19.62 -12.96 13.77
C TYR A 3 18.37 -12.10 14.00
N LEU A 4 17.96 -11.90 15.26
CA LEU A 4 16.83 -11.03 15.61
C LEU A 4 17.15 -9.54 15.34
N LYS A 5 18.40 -9.13 15.57
CA LYS A 5 18.87 -7.77 15.27
C LYS A 5 19.00 -7.52 13.76
N ILE A 6 19.42 -8.53 12.99
CA ILE A 6 19.53 -8.45 11.52
C ILE A 6 18.14 -8.37 10.86
N LEU A 7 17.17 -9.15 11.35
CA LEU A 7 15.77 -9.10 10.89
C LEU A 7 15.12 -7.73 11.19
N LEU A 8 15.36 -7.16 12.37
CA LEU A 8 14.88 -5.82 12.73
C LEU A 8 15.53 -4.71 11.88
N LEU A 9 16.82 -4.82 11.56
CA LEU A 9 17.52 -3.83 10.72
C LEU A 9 17.06 -3.87 9.25
N CYS A 10 16.78 -5.05 8.69
CA CYS A 10 16.23 -5.18 7.34
C CYS A 10 14.80 -4.62 7.21
N SER A 11 13.98 -4.72 8.27
CA SER A 11 12.63 -4.14 8.28
C SER A 11 12.64 -2.60 8.25
N ILE A 12 13.65 -1.96 8.85
CA ILE A 12 13.72 -0.49 8.93
C ILE A 12 14.29 0.10 7.62
N PHE A 13 15.21 -0.60 6.96
CA PHE A 13 15.79 -0.15 5.68
C PHE A 13 14.84 -0.25 4.48
N GLY A 14 13.77 -1.05 4.56
CA GLY A 14 12.77 -1.16 3.49
C GLY A 14 11.77 0.01 3.40
N LEU A 15 11.80 0.96 4.34
CA LEU A 15 10.72 1.94 4.53
C LEU A 15 11.01 3.38 4.04
N THR A 16 12.22 3.69 3.54
CA THR A 16 12.61 5.08 3.23
C THR A 16 12.33 5.57 1.81
N LYS A 17 11.59 4.82 0.99
CA LYS A 17 11.00 5.40 -0.24
C LYS A 17 9.53 5.76 -0.01
N ALA A 18 9.33 6.85 0.73
CA ALA A 18 8.13 7.67 0.60
C ALA A 18 8.46 8.74 -0.45
N GLY A 19 7.89 8.60 -1.64
CA GLY A 19 8.00 9.63 -2.67
C GLY A 19 7.41 10.94 -2.15
N ASN A 20 8.07 12.06 -2.46
CA ASN A 20 7.53 13.39 -2.21
C ASN A 20 6.33 13.65 -3.14
N PHE A 21 5.11 13.38 -2.67
CA PHE A 21 3.85 13.56 -3.41
C PHE A 21 3.14 14.90 -3.12
N SER A 22 3.84 15.84 -2.49
CA SER A 22 3.22 17.00 -1.83
C SER A 22 2.60 18.05 -2.75
N ASN A 23 2.99 18.11 -4.03
CA ASN A 23 2.68 19.28 -4.86
C ASN A 23 1.49 19.11 -5.82
N LEU A 24 1.02 17.88 -6.07
CA LEU A 24 -0.10 17.61 -6.99
C LEU A 24 -1.46 17.49 -6.27
N ILE A 25 -1.46 17.17 -4.97
CA ILE A 25 -2.68 16.96 -4.16
C ILE A 25 -3.12 18.27 -3.47
N THR A 26 -2.33 19.33 -3.59
CA THR A 26 -2.61 20.63 -2.96
C THR A 26 -3.90 21.25 -3.53
N GLY A 27 -4.98 21.24 -2.75
CA GLY A 27 -6.28 21.79 -3.13
C GLY A 27 -7.37 20.76 -3.40
N CYS A 28 -7.06 19.46 -3.38
CA CYS A 28 -8.06 18.40 -3.41
C CYS A 28 -8.59 18.16 -1.99
N THR A 29 -9.78 18.69 -1.67
CA THR A 29 -10.43 18.49 -0.37
C THR A 29 -11.90 18.12 -0.55
N SER A 30 -12.32 17.00 0.03
CA SER A 30 -13.71 16.56 0.09
C SER A 30 -14.49 17.20 1.26
N HIS A 31 -13.84 18.07 2.05
CA HIS A 31 -14.39 18.62 3.29
C HIS A 31 -14.84 20.08 3.18
N CYS A 32 -14.86 20.67 1.98
CA CYS A 32 -15.47 21.99 1.82
C CYS A 32 -16.97 21.90 2.13
N THR A 33 -17.42 22.74 3.04
CA THR A 33 -18.81 22.78 3.51
C THR A 33 -19.25 24.23 3.56
N LEU A 34 -20.52 24.48 3.24
CA LEU A 34 -21.08 25.84 3.20
C LEU A 34 -21.13 26.50 4.59
N ASP A 35 -21.16 25.70 5.65
CA ASP A 35 -21.22 26.19 7.03
C ASP A 35 -19.90 26.81 7.50
N PHE A 36 -18.76 26.30 7.02
CA PHE A 36 -17.43 26.70 7.47
C PHE A 36 -16.66 27.54 6.44
N ASP A 37 -17.02 27.50 5.15
CA ASP A 37 -16.35 28.22 4.06
C ASP A 37 -17.07 29.53 3.67
N LYS A 38 -17.15 30.48 4.60
CA LYS A 38 -17.88 31.75 4.40
C LYS A 38 -17.28 32.64 3.31
N ASP A 39 -16.00 32.48 2.99
CA ASP A 39 -15.27 33.25 1.98
C ASP A 39 -15.10 32.49 0.66
N LEU A 40 -15.69 31.29 0.53
CA LEU A 40 -15.61 30.40 -0.65
C LEU A 40 -14.17 30.03 -1.03
N SER A 41 -13.20 30.22 -0.12
CA SER A 41 -11.79 30.02 -0.41
C SER A 41 -11.45 28.53 -0.57
N CYS A 42 -12.14 27.65 0.16
CA CYS A 42 -12.03 26.19 0.02
C CYS A 42 -12.60 25.73 -1.33
N TRP A 43 -13.80 26.20 -1.68
CA TRP A 43 -14.45 25.88 -2.94
C TRP A 43 -13.65 26.37 -4.15
N ASN A 44 -13.12 27.59 -4.11
CA ASN A 44 -12.32 28.14 -5.21
C ASN A 44 -11.04 27.33 -5.46
N LYS A 45 -10.35 26.89 -4.40
CA LYS A 45 -9.17 26.02 -4.52
C LYS A 45 -9.53 24.66 -5.13
N THR A 46 -10.65 24.09 -4.70
CA THR A 46 -11.15 22.81 -5.22
C THR A 46 -11.53 22.92 -6.71
N LEU A 47 -12.17 24.02 -7.11
CA LEU A 47 -12.50 24.32 -8.50
C LEU A 47 -11.25 24.45 -9.37
N VAL A 48 -10.23 25.16 -8.90
CA VAL A 48 -8.94 25.29 -9.59
C VAL A 48 -8.29 23.91 -9.79
N PHE A 49 -8.31 23.07 -8.76
CA PHE A 49 -7.79 21.71 -8.84
C PHE A 49 -8.50 20.88 -9.92
N TYR A 50 -9.84 20.84 -9.91
CA TYR A 50 -10.61 20.07 -10.90
C TYR A 50 -10.41 20.61 -12.32
N ASN A 51 -10.32 21.93 -12.50
CA ASN A 51 -10.05 22.53 -13.81
C ASN A 51 -8.66 22.12 -14.33
N GLN A 52 -7.63 22.16 -13.48
CA GLN A 52 -6.29 21.69 -13.85
C GLN A 52 -6.28 20.21 -14.20
N MET A 53 -7.00 19.38 -13.44
CA MET A 53 -7.12 17.95 -13.70
C MET A 53 -7.84 17.68 -15.03
N LEU A 54 -8.97 18.34 -15.29
CA LEU A 54 -9.70 18.23 -16.55
C LEU A 54 -8.82 18.62 -17.74
N MET A 55 -8.15 19.77 -17.67
CA MET A 55 -7.22 20.20 -18.71
C MET A 55 -6.05 19.23 -18.90
N GLY A 56 -5.56 18.63 -17.81
CA GLY A 56 -4.57 17.56 -17.84
C GLY A 56 -5.06 16.33 -18.60
N GLN A 57 -6.28 15.86 -18.32
CA GLN A 57 -6.89 14.72 -19.00
C GLN A 57 -7.13 14.99 -20.50
N LEU A 58 -7.58 16.19 -20.86
CA LEU A 58 -7.78 16.58 -22.27
C LEU A 58 -6.45 16.61 -23.04
N ARG A 59 -5.38 17.15 -22.44
CA ARG A 59 -4.03 17.12 -23.04
C ARG A 59 -3.51 15.70 -23.17
N GLN A 60 -3.75 14.86 -22.16
CA GLN A 60 -3.36 13.47 -22.19
C GLN A 60 -4.07 12.68 -23.29
N TYR A 61 -5.37 12.94 -23.47
CA TYR A 61 -6.13 12.38 -24.58
C TYR A 61 -5.48 12.74 -25.93
N ILE A 62 -5.14 14.02 -26.13
CA ILE A 62 -4.45 14.47 -27.36
C ILE A 62 -3.15 13.69 -27.56
N LEU A 63 -2.30 13.62 -26.53
CA LEU A 63 -1.03 12.89 -26.62
C LEU A 63 -1.22 11.42 -27.00
N ILE A 64 -2.12 10.72 -26.31
CA ILE A 64 -2.42 9.30 -26.57
C ILE A 64 -2.87 9.10 -28.03
N GLN A 65 -3.81 9.92 -28.50
CA GLN A 65 -4.31 9.82 -29.87
C GLN A 65 -3.23 10.13 -30.92
N THR A 66 -2.34 11.09 -30.63
CA THR A 66 -1.16 11.35 -31.48
C THR A 66 -0.24 10.14 -31.54
N HIS A 67 0.13 9.57 -30.38
CA HIS A 67 1.02 8.39 -30.31
C HIS A 67 0.41 7.17 -31.03
N ILE A 68 -0.88 6.90 -30.84
CA ILE A 68 -1.59 5.82 -31.54
C ILE A 68 -1.53 6.04 -33.06
N GLY A 69 -1.82 7.26 -33.52
CA GLY A 69 -1.82 7.57 -34.95
C GLY A 69 -0.43 7.45 -35.59
N LEU A 70 0.61 7.94 -34.92
CA LEU A 70 2.00 7.81 -35.38
C LEU A 70 2.42 6.33 -35.44
N TRP A 71 2.16 5.58 -34.37
CA TRP A 71 2.47 4.15 -34.33
C TRP A 71 1.76 3.38 -35.45
N TYR A 72 0.47 3.66 -35.69
CA TYR A 72 -0.30 3.00 -36.72
C TYR A 72 0.24 3.29 -38.14
N GLU A 73 0.65 4.53 -38.40
CA GLU A 73 1.23 4.94 -39.68
C GLU A 73 2.60 4.31 -39.92
N GLU A 74 3.44 4.22 -38.89
CA GLU A 74 4.75 3.57 -38.94
C GLU A 74 4.64 2.06 -39.22
N HIS A 75 3.63 1.38 -38.66
CA HIS A 75 3.54 -0.09 -38.70
C HIS A 75 2.59 -0.63 -39.77
N HIS A 76 1.54 0.11 -40.15
CA HIS A 76 0.53 -0.34 -41.10
C HIS A 76 0.50 0.44 -42.42
N GLN A 77 1.38 1.43 -42.60
CA GLN A 77 1.51 2.27 -43.81
C GLN A 77 0.18 2.89 -44.29
N LYS A 78 -0.80 3.02 -43.38
CA LYS A 78 -2.11 3.61 -43.65
C LYS A 78 -2.28 4.85 -42.81
N HIS A 79 -2.76 5.91 -43.44
CA HIS A 79 -3.08 7.15 -42.76
C HIS A 79 -4.23 6.91 -41.77
N THR A 80 -4.09 7.41 -40.54
CA THR A 80 -5.14 7.28 -39.52
C THR A 80 -6.31 8.20 -39.86
N ASP A 81 -7.53 7.67 -39.96
CA ASP A 81 -8.74 8.49 -40.11
C ASP A 81 -9.17 9.05 -38.75
N TYR A 82 -8.67 10.24 -38.45
CA TYR A 82 -9.02 10.96 -37.24
C TYR A 82 -10.50 11.37 -37.15
N ASN A 83 -11.22 11.47 -38.28
CA ASN A 83 -12.65 11.78 -38.25
C ASN A 83 -13.46 10.57 -37.77
N GLN A 84 -13.04 9.36 -38.18
CA GLN A 84 -13.60 8.12 -37.63
C GLN A 84 -13.33 8.02 -36.13
N SER A 85 -12.09 8.28 -35.69
CA SER A 85 -11.75 8.30 -34.25
C SER A 85 -12.58 9.33 -33.47
N ALA A 86 -12.87 10.49 -34.05
CA ALA A 86 -13.73 11.49 -33.44
C ALA A 86 -15.16 10.95 -33.23
N GLN A 87 -15.75 10.35 -34.27
CA GLN A 87 -17.09 9.79 -34.20
C GLN A 87 -17.18 8.63 -33.20
N GLU A 88 -16.18 7.75 -33.18
CA GLU A 88 -16.12 6.66 -32.20
C GLU A 88 -16.04 7.18 -30.77
N THR A 89 -15.24 8.21 -30.51
CA THR A 89 -15.17 8.86 -29.19
C THR A 89 -16.50 9.49 -28.80
N ILE A 90 -17.14 10.23 -29.70
CA ILE A 90 -18.47 10.84 -29.46
C ILE A 90 -19.50 9.74 -29.15
N ASN A 91 -19.51 8.66 -29.93
CA ASN A 91 -20.45 7.56 -29.74
C ASN A 91 -20.21 6.82 -28.41
N ARG A 92 -18.97 6.76 -27.93
CA ARG A 92 -18.66 6.21 -26.59
C ARG A 92 -19.13 7.15 -25.49
N MET A 93 -18.87 8.46 -25.61
CA MET A 93 -19.32 9.46 -24.64
C MET A 93 -20.84 9.50 -24.51
N LYS A 94 -21.58 9.40 -25.63
CA LYS A 94 -23.04 9.34 -25.65
C LYS A 94 -23.65 8.11 -24.96
N LYS A 95 -22.87 7.03 -24.80
CA LYS A 95 -23.31 5.78 -24.16
C LYS A 95 -23.06 5.75 -22.65
N ILE A 96 -22.28 6.69 -22.13
CA ILE A 96 -22.02 6.79 -20.70
C ILE A 96 -23.26 7.47 -20.10
N GLU A 97 -24.03 6.70 -19.33
CA GLU A 97 -25.11 7.27 -18.53
C GLU A 97 -24.50 8.23 -17.50
N PRO A 98 -25.08 9.44 -17.33
CA PRO A 98 -24.64 10.35 -16.28
C PRO A 98 -24.72 9.63 -14.92
N GLY A 99 -23.79 9.96 -14.02
CA GLY A 99 -23.83 9.39 -12.68
C GLY A 99 -25.17 9.71 -12.02
N ASN A 100 -25.63 8.85 -11.10
CA ASN A 100 -26.88 9.03 -10.34
C ASN A 100 -26.74 10.19 -9.31
N ILE A 101 -26.43 11.38 -9.80
CA ILE A 101 -26.34 12.64 -9.07
C ILE A 101 -27.62 13.37 -9.45
N GLU A 102 -28.39 13.80 -8.45
CA GLU A 102 -29.77 14.30 -8.58
C GLU A 102 -29.94 15.54 -9.51
N ASP A 103 -28.87 16.08 -10.10
CA ASP A 103 -28.86 17.29 -10.93
C ASP A 103 -27.94 17.20 -12.18
N GLU A 104 -27.64 16.01 -12.72
CA GLU A 104 -26.90 15.90 -14.00
C GLU A 104 -27.77 16.21 -15.24
N ASP A 105 -29.09 16.36 -15.07
CA ASP A 105 -30.04 16.59 -16.16
C ASP A 105 -29.76 17.96 -16.82
N GLY A 106 -28.93 17.95 -17.85
CA GLY A 106 -28.64 19.11 -18.71
C GLY A 106 -27.32 19.87 -18.47
N ILE A 107 -26.38 19.37 -17.64
CA ILE A 107 -25.09 20.07 -17.46
C ILE A 107 -24.17 19.93 -18.69
N ILE A 108 -24.20 18.80 -19.38
CA ILE A 108 -23.48 18.59 -20.64
C ILE A 108 -24.46 18.05 -21.67
N GLU A 109 -24.84 18.91 -22.63
CA GLU A 109 -25.71 18.45 -23.71
C GLU A 109 -24.92 17.56 -24.69
N PRO A 110 -25.59 16.62 -25.38
CA PRO A 110 -24.95 15.78 -26.40
C PRO A 110 -24.17 16.55 -27.48
N MET A 111 -24.58 17.80 -27.75
CA MET A 111 -23.91 18.71 -28.70
C MET A 111 -22.57 19.24 -28.18
N ASP A 112 -22.38 19.34 -26.87
CA ASP A 112 -21.13 19.82 -26.28
C ASP A 112 -20.01 18.80 -26.43
N TYR A 113 -20.31 17.50 -26.38
CA TYR A 113 -19.32 16.45 -26.65
C TYR A 113 -18.75 16.56 -28.06
N GLU A 114 -19.59 16.81 -29.06
CA GLU A 114 -19.15 16.93 -30.45
C GLU A 114 -18.18 18.12 -30.61
N LYS A 115 -18.53 19.26 -30.02
CA LYS A 115 -17.67 20.46 -30.04
C LYS A 115 -16.33 20.23 -29.35
N ILE A 116 -16.33 19.56 -28.19
CA ILE A 116 -15.11 19.26 -27.44
C ILE A 116 -14.24 18.27 -28.21
N VAL A 117 -14.80 17.13 -28.65
CA VAL A 117 -14.05 16.08 -29.35
C VAL A 117 -13.47 16.60 -30.66
N ASN A 118 -14.25 17.37 -31.45
CA ASN A 118 -13.75 17.95 -32.70
C ASN A 118 -12.58 18.92 -32.47
N LYS A 119 -12.61 19.71 -31.40
CA LYS A 119 -11.48 20.57 -31.02
C LYS A 119 -10.26 19.76 -30.60
N LEU A 120 -10.44 18.70 -29.81
CA LEU A 120 -9.33 17.83 -29.41
C LEU A 120 -8.68 17.16 -30.62
N ILE A 121 -9.48 16.63 -31.54
CA ILE A 121 -8.99 15.98 -32.75
C ILE A 121 -8.28 16.96 -33.69
N LEU A 122 -8.73 18.22 -33.77
CA LEU A 122 -8.01 19.27 -34.49
C LEU A 122 -6.60 19.47 -33.92
N GLU A 123 -6.45 19.48 -32.59
CA GLU A 123 -5.14 19.59 -31.93
C GLU A 123 -4.27 18.34 -32.11
N VAL A 124 -4.87 17.14 -32.15
CA VAL A 124 -4.15 15.90 -32.51
C VAL A 124 -3.55 16.00 -33.92
N LYS A 125 -4.34 16.47 -34.90
CA LYS A 125 -3.86 16.66 -36.29
C LYS A 125 -2.69 17.63 -36.34
N LYS A 126 -2.77 18.77 -35.64
CA LYS A 126 -1.67 19.74 -35.54
C LYS A 126 -0.42 19.15 -34.89
N GLN A 127 -0.56 18.39 -33.80
CA GLN A 127 0.59 17.74 -33.17
C GLN A 127 1.27 16.74 -34.10
N ARG A 128 0.49 15.96 -34.85
CA ARG A 128 1.00 15.06 -35.88
C ARG A 128 1.76 15.82 -36.96
N GLU A 129 1.18 16.88 -37.51
CA GLU A 129 1.86 17.72 -38.52
C GLU A 129 3.17 18.31 -38.00
N ASN A 130 3.19 18.75 -36.74
CA ASN A 130 4.40 19.21 -36.08
C ASN A 130 5.47 18.10 -35.98
N HIS A 131 5.07 16.85 -35.72
CA HIS A 131 6.00 15.72 -35.72
C HIS A 131 6.68 15.54 -37.08
N TYR A 132 5.92 15.56 -38.17
CA TYR A 132 6.47 15.40 -39.52
C TYR A 132 7.31 16.60 -39.99
N THR A 133 6.92 17.82 -39.62
CA THR A 133 7.61 19.05 -40.06
C THR A 133 8.85 19.39 -39.24
N SER A 134 8.82 19.13 -37.92
CA SER A 134 9.92 19.48 -37.00
C SER A 134 10.78 18.29 -36.58
N GLY A 135 10.35 17.04 -36.85
CA GLY A 135 11.01 15.83 -36.35
C GLY A 135 10.90 15.63 -34.84
N THR A 136 10.11 16.46 -34.15
CA THR A 136 9.96 16.38 -32.68
C THR A 136 8.94 15.31 -32.31
N TYR A 137 9.32 14.35 -31.47
CA TYR A 137 8.38 13.34 -30.96
C TYR A 137 7.49 13.95 -29.87
N PRO A 138 6.17 13.63 -29.83
CA PRO A 138 5.33 14.05 -28.73
C PRO A 138 5.88 13.52 -27.39
N PRO A 139 5.73 14.28 -26.29
CA PRO A 139 6.21 13.84 -24.99
C PRO A 139 5.58 12.49 -24.60
N PRO A 140 6.31 11.67 -23.80
CA PRO A 140 5.83 10.36 -23.42
C PRO A 140 4.53 10.46 -22.61
N VAL A 141 3.63 9.52 -22.85
CA VAL A 141 2.35 9.38 -22.15
C VAL A 141 2.62 9.00 -20.69
N THR A 142 2.39 9.92 -19.75
CA THR A 142 2.45 9.62 -18.31
C THR A 142 1.05 9.31 -17.79
N CYS A 143 0.82 8.11 -17.25
CA CYS A 143 -0.49 7.76 -16.69
C CYS A 143 -0.88 8.78 -15.59
N PRO A 144 -2.14 9.25 -15.55
CA PRO A 144 -2.57 10.15 -14.50
C PRO A 144 -2.34 9.47 -13.14
N LEU A 145 -1.77 10.23 -12.20
CA LEU A 145 -1.63 9.78 -10.83
C LEU A 145 -3.04 9.53 -10.27
N LYS A 146 -3.26 8.34 -9.70
CA LYS A 146 -4.55 7.96 -9.13
C LYS A 146 -4.91 8.98 -8.03
N CYS A 147 -6.11 9.55 -8.12
CA CYS A 147 -6.71 10.39 -7.07
C CYS A 147 -7.13 9.56 -5.85
N GLU A 148 -7.23 8.24 -6.01
CA GLU A 148 -7.49 7.31 -4.91
C GLU A 148 -6.28 7.28 -3.97
N HIS A 149 -6.54 7.52 -2.69
CA HIS A 149 -5.53 7.46 -1.64
C HIS A 149 -4.79 6.12 -1.75
N GLY A 150 -3.49 6.17 -2.04
CA GLY A 150 -2.70 4.96 -2.25
C GLY A 150 -2.91 4.00 -1.08
N TRP A 151 -3.20 2.74 -1.38
CA TRP A 151 -3.34 1.69 -0.36
C TRP A 151 -1.98 1.36 0.28
N ASP A 152 -0.88 1.83 -0.31
CA ASP A 152 0.50 1.61 0.13
C ASP A 152 0.77 1.97 1.61
N PRO A 153 0.42 3.16 2.15
CA PRO A 153 0.59 3.46 3.57
C PRO A 153 -0.13 2.47 4.49
N TYR A 154 -1.39 2.13 4.19
CA TYR A 154 -2.17 1.18 5.02
C TYR A 154 -1.63 -0.24 4.93
N PHE A 155 -1.21 -0.66 3.74
CA PHE A 155 -0.60 -1.96 3.52
C PHE A 155 0.74 -2.08 4.25
N ARG A 156 1.55 -1.01 4.25
CA ARG A 156 2.79 -0.93 5.04
C ARG A 156 2.52 -1.01 6.54
N LEU A 157 1.50 -0.30 7.05
CA LEU A 157 1.10 -0.38 8.46
C LEU A 157 0.60 -1.78 8.84
N PHE A 158 -0.15 -2.43 7.95
CA PHE A 158 -0.60 -3.81 8.13
C PHE A 158 0.58 -4.79 8.24
N ILE A 159 1.58 -4.68 7.36
CA ILE A 159 2.79 -5.51 7.41
C ILE A 159 3.54 -5.31 8.73
N ILE A 160 3.74 -4.06 9.15
CA ILE A 160 4.43 -3.74 10.42
C ILE A 160 3.69 -4.37 11.60
N SER A 161 2.36 -4.24 11.64
CA SER A 161 1.52 -4.86 12.68
C SER A 161 1.64 -6.38 12.68
N ALA A 162 1.58 -7.02 11.51
CA ALA A 162 1.70 -8.48 11.40
C ALA A 162 3.05 -8.99 11.92
N VAL A 163 4.16 -8.32 11.54
CA VAL A 163 5.52 -8.68 12.02
C VAL A 163 5.64 -8.52 13.53
N PHE A 164 5.11 -7.44 14.09
CA PHE A 164 5.15 -7.19 15.53
C PHE A 164 4.39 -8.26 16.32
N ASN A 165 3.20 -8.66 15.84
CA ASN A 165 2.40 -9.71 16.47
C ASN A 165 3.09 -11.08 16.43
N VAL A 166 3.71 -11.45 15.29
CA VAL A 166 4.48 -12.69 15.19
C VAL A 166 5.70 -12.67 16.12
N ALA A 167 6.38 -11.53 16.24
CA ALA A 167 7.51 -11.39 17.17
C ALA A 167 7.08 -11.55 18.63
N LEU A 168 5.93 -10.96 19.03
CA LEU A 168 5.38 -11.12 20.38
C LEU A 168 4.94 -12.57 20.67
N ALA A 169 4.34 -13.24 19.69
CA ALA A 169 3.98 -14.65 19.82
C ALA A 169 5.24 -15.52 20.02
N ALA A 170 6.29 -15.29 19.23
CA ALA A 170 7.54 -16.03 19.37
C ALA A 170 8.23 -15.79 20.72
N THR A 171 8.29 -14.53 21.19
CA THR A 171 8.91 -14.22 22.48
C THR A 171 8.14 -14.80 23.65
N SER A 172 6.81 -14.75 23.63
CA SER A 172 5.97 -15.37 24.66
C SER A 172 6.15 -16.90 24.69
N MET A 173 6.17 -17.58 23.55
CA MET A 173 6.45 -19.03 23.49
C MET A 173 7.82 -19.37 24.08
N VAL A 174 8.85 -18.60 23.74
CA VAL A 174 10.21 -18.81 24.27
C VAL A 174 10.24 -18.59 25.79
N LEU A 175 9.57 -17.55 26.29
CA LEU A 175 9.49 -17.29 27.74
C LEU A 175 8.79 -18.43 28.48
N VAL A 176 7.66 -18.92 27.97
CA VAL A 176 6.95 -20.07 28.56
C VAL A 176 7.85 -21.30 28.59
N TRP A 177 8.55 -21.59 27.50
CA TRP A 177 9.49 -22.72 27.45
C TRP A 177 10.65 -22.57 28.45
N PHE A 178 11.17 -21.36 28.66
CA PHE A 178 12.21 -21.12 29.66
C PHE A 178 11.73 -21.29 31.09
N LEU A 179 10.49 -20.88 31.40
CA LEU A 179 9.88 -21.06 32.71
C LEU A 179 9.64 -22.54 33.00
N ASP A 180 9.02 -23.27 32.06
CA ASP A 180 8.78 -24.71 32.18
C ASP A 180 10.08 -25.51 32.42
N ARG A 181 11.15 -25.13 31.71
CA ARG A 181 12.47 -25.73 31.89
C ARG A 181 13.09 -25.43 33.27
N ARG A 182 12.81 -24.27 33.87
CA ARG A 182 13.28 -23.93 35.22
C ARG A 182 12.51 -24.74 36.27
N ASP A 183 11.20 -24.83 36.15
CA ASP A 183 10.35 -25.59 37.07
C ASP A 183 10.71 -27.08 37.04
N THR A 184 10.93 -27.63 35.85
CA THR A 184 11.39 -29.02 35.68
C THR A 184 12.75 -29.27 36.34
N LYS A 185 13.67 -28.29 36.30
CA LYS A 185 14.98 -28.41 36.96
C LYS A 185 14.86 -28.30 38.48
N ALA A 186 14.03 -27.41 38.99
CA ALA A 186 13.78 -27.25 40.42
C ALA A 186 13.17 -28.54 41.00
N ALA A 187 12.15 -29.10 40.35
CA ALA A 187 11.53 -30.36 40.78
C ALA A 187 12.52 -31.54 40.82
N LYS A 188 13.44 -31.62 39.84
CA LYS A 188 14.49 -32.66 39.84
C LYS A 188 15.51 -32.47 40.96
N LEU A 189 15.82 -31.22 41.32
CA LEU A 189 16.74 -30.92 42.42
C LEU A 189 16.12 -31.31 43.77
N GLU A 190 14.85 -30.98 44.00
CA GLU A 190 14.14 -31.37 45.22
C GLU A 190 14.03 -32.90 45.38
N LEU A 191 13.80 -33.62 44.28
CA LEU A 191 13.78 -35.09 44.29
C LEU A 191 15.15 -35.68 44.65
N ALA A 192 16.25 -35.12 44.12
CA ALA A 192 17.60 -35.57 44.42
C ALA A 192 17.95 -35.35 45.90
N GLU A 193 17.58 -34.21 46.48
CA GLU A 193 17.77 -33.93 47.90
C GLU A 193 16.99 -34.92 48.79
N CYS A 194 15.76 -35.27 48.41
CA CYS A 194 14.96 -36.28 49.13
C CYS A 194 15.58 -37.69 49.09
N GLU A 195 16.20 -38.07 47.98
CA GLU A 195 16.89 -39.37 47.88
C GLU A 195 18.11 -39.40 48.81
N VAL A 196 18.94 -38.35 48.84
CA VAL A 196 20.10 -38.27 49.73
C VAL A 196 19.69 -38.38 51.20
N VAL A 197 18.62 -37.70 51.62
CA VAL A 197 18.09 -37.78 52.99
C VAL A 197 17.61 -39.20 53.33
N LYS A 198 16.95 -39.91 52.40
CA LYS A 198 16.54 -41.31 52.61
C LYS A 198 17.74 -42.25 52.79
N TYR A 199 18.79 -42.07 52.01
CA TYR A 199 20.01 -42.87 52.16
C TYR A 199 20.69 -42.63 53.51
N ALA A 200 20.80 -41.38 53.96
CA ALA A 200 21.37 -41.03 55.26
C ALA A 200 20.56 -41.59 56.44
N ALA A 201 19.22 -41.59 56.35
CA ALA A 201 18.37 -42.17 57.40
C ALA A 201 18.49 -43.70 57.51
N ASN A 202 18.79 -44.39 56.40
CA ASN A 202 18.96 -45.85 56.38
C ASN A 202 20.34 -46.28 56.90
N THR A 203 21.41 -45.52 56.66
CA THR A 203 22.75 -45.82 57.21
C THR A 203 22.79 -45.67 58.72
N ASP A 204 22.10 -44.69 59.30
CA ASP A 204 22.03 -44.50 60.75
C ASP A 204 21.29 -45.66 61.46
N LYS A 205 20.19 -46.15 60.87
CA LYS A 205 19.50 -47.35 61.37
C LYS A 205 20.37 -48.62 61.32
N SER A 206 21.23 -48.75 60.31
CA SER A 206 22.15 -49.89 60.20
C SER A 206 23.33 -49.81 61.19
N GLY A 207 23.76 -48.60 61.57
CA GLY A 207 24.80 -48.38 62.59
C GLY A 207 24.31 -48.66 64.02
N ILE A 208 23.08 -48.27 64.33
CA ILE A 208 22.46 -48.52 65.65
C ILE A 208 22.19 -50.03 65.85
N GLY A 209 21.89 -50.78 64.79
CA GLY A 209 21.76 -52.24 64.83
C GLY A 209 23.08 -52.98 65.11
N ALA A 210 24.23 -52.42 64.73
CA ALA A 210 25.55 -52.99 65.00
C ALA A 210 26.05 -52.71 66.42
N LEU A 211 25.68 -51.57 67.03
CA LEU A 211 26.05 -51.24 68.40
C LEU A 211 25.19 -51.97 69.46
N LYS A 212 23.94 -52.32 69.15
CA LYS A 212 23.08 -53.08 70.09
C LYS A 212 23.45 -54.57 70.22
N ARG A 213 24.32 -55.10 69.34
CA ARG A 213 24.79 -56.49 69.40
C ARG A 213 26.09 -56.69 70.18
N LYS A 214 26.73 -55.61 70.67
CA LYS A 214 27.99 -55.67 71.44
C LYS A 214 27.85 -55.50 72.97
N SER A 215 26.63 -55.31 73.50
CA SER A 215 26.42 -55.14 74.95
C SER A 215 25.77 -56.34 75.66
N VAL A 216 25.74 -57.52 75.04
CA VAL A 216 25.23 -58.77 75.66
C VAL A 216 26.21 -59.90 75.38
N THR A 217 27.37 -59.87 76.02
CA THR A 217 28.16 -61.05 76.40
C THR A 217 29.30 -60.58 77.29
N THR A 218 29.19 -60.96 78.57
CA THR A 218 30.26 -61.23 79.56
C THR A 218 31.32 -60.17 79.82
#